data_AF-A0A1A9S071-F1
#
_entry.id   AF-A0A1A9S071-F1
#
_cell.length_a   1.000
_cell.length_b   1.000
_cell.length_c   1.000
_cell.angle_alpha   90.00
_cell.angle_beta   90.00
_cell.angle_gamma   90.00
#
_symmetry.space_group_name_H-M   'P 1'
#
loop_
_entity.id
_entity.type
_entity.pdbx_description
1 polymer ?
#
loop_
_entity_poly.entity_id
_entity_poly.type
_entity_poly.pdbx_seq_one_letter_code
_entity_poly.pdbx_strand_id
1 'polypeptide(L)'
;MLSSLHTRTSALAAVLLVLSTTAAAHVAPDSCGLSSVATGEAEPTTYLVTDGGKRVNIRARPNTRAAILAVCDNQSEAAILGRSGAWYRVRLALRPNQPAERRIINGYVHQSQVSLRHVYTVHSADGSANIRRKAGNRSGMVGRFANGTRVIEFPAKRKGNWHFVGVIGRWGIVTSAYYGYVHKSQIRPEAGQ
;
A
#
# COMPACT_ATOMS: atom_id res chain seq x y z
N MET A 1 44.09 43.23 -66.29
CA MET A 1 44.53 41.98 -65.63
C MET A 1 43.59 41.71 -64.46
N LEU A 2 43.04 40.49 -64.41
CA LEU A 2 42.57 39.68 -63.26
C LEU A 2 42.03 40.41 -62.01
N SER A 3 40.91 40.06 -61.37
CA SER A 3 40.16 38.80 -61.36
C SER A 3 38.78 39.01 -60.72
N SER A 4 37.81 38.27 -61.23
CA SER A 4 36.51 37.98 -60.63
C SER A 4 36.67 37.19 -59.34
N LEU A 5 35.86 37.50 -58.32
CA LEU A 5 35.62 36.63 -57.17
C LEU A 5 34.11 36.38 -57.04
N HIS A 6 33.74 35.14 -57.36
CA HIS A 6 32.40 34.61 -57.22
C HIS A 6 32.10 34.34 -55.74
N THR A 7 31.08 34.98 -55.17
CA THR A 7 30.51 34.61 -53.88
C THR A 7 29.61 33.39 -54.08
N ARG A 8 30.08 32.21 -53.64
CA ARG A 8 29.27 30.99 -53.62
C ARG A 8 28.34 31.01 -52.40
N THR A 9 27.04 31.12 -52.63
CA THR A 9 25.99 30.82 -51.65
C THR A 9 25.97 29.34 -51.32
N SER A 10 26.25 28.98 -50.07
CA SER A 10 26.00 27.64 -49.53
C SER A 10 24.67 27.66 -48.78
N ALA A 11 23.66 26.97 -49.31
CA ALA A 11 22.42 26.67 -48.60
C ALA A 11 22.59 25.33 -47.87
N LEU A 12 22.61 25.36 -46.54
CA LEU A 12 22.56 24.18 -45.69
C LEU A 12 21.09 23.81 -45.47
N ALA A 13 20.65 22.72 -46.10
CA ALA A 13 19.36 22.10 -45.83
C ALA A 13 19.42 21.33 -44.51
N ALA A 14 18.71 21.82 -43.48
CA ALA A 14 18.53 21.10 -42.23
C ALA A 14 17.40 20.07 -42.39
N VAL A 15 17.76 18.79 -42.49
CA VAL A 15 16.81 17.67 -42.43
C VAL A 15 16.45 17.43 -40.97
N LEU A 16 15.23 17.78 -40.58
CA LEU A 16 14.72 17.57 -39.23
C LEU A 16 14.18 16.14 -39.10
N LEU A 17 14.96 15.23 -38.51
CA LEU A 17 14.54 13.86 -38.23
C LEU A 17 13.63 13.87 -36.98
N VAL A 18 12.31 13.83 -37.17
CA VAL A 18 11.37 13.70 -36.05
C VAL A 18 11.36 12.25 -35.59
N LEU A 19 12.12 11.95 -34.53
CA LEU A 19 12.02 10.69 -33.81
C LEU A 19 10.72 10.72 -32.97
N SER A 20 9.67 10.08 -33.48
CA SER A 20 8.44 9.85 -32.72
C SER A 20 8.69 8.79 -31.66
N THR A 21 9.02 9.23 -30.45
CA THR A 21 9.03 8.35 -29.27
C THR A 21 7.59 8.20 -28.78
N THR A 22 6.97 7.05 -29.02
CA THR A 22 5.76 6.65 -28.30
C THR A 22 6.15 6.32 -26.86
N ALA A 23 6.31 7.36 -26.04
CA ALA A 23 6.37 7.19 -24.60
C ALA A 23 5.02 6.63 -24.16
N ALA A 24 4.98 5.37 -23.74
CA ALA A 24 3.87 4.85 -22.97
C ALA A 24 3.68 5.82 -21.80
N ALA A 25 2.58 6.57 -21.79
CA ALA A 25 2.30 7.60 -20.80
C ALA A 25 2.45 6.99 -19.40
N HIS A 26 3.62 7.20 -18.80
CA HIS A 26 3.91 6.77 -17.45
C HIS A 26 3.14 7.74 -16.56
N VAL A 27 1.93 7.32 -16.17
CA VAL A 27 1.13 7.99 -15.15
C VAL A 27 2.06 8.18 -13.94
N ALA A 28 2.26 9.43 -13.53
CA ALA A 28 3.02 9.73 -12.32
C ALA A 28 2.42 8.94 -11.15
N PRO A 29 3.26 8.36 -10.27
CA PRO A 29 2.72 7.61 -9.15
C PRO A 29 1.84 8.52 -8.29
N ASP A 30 0.61 8.08 -8.03
CA ASP A 30 -0.25 8.71 -7.04
C ASP A 30 0.20 8.27 -5.65
N SER A 31 0.19 9.21 -4.69
CA SER A 31 0.21 8.84 -3.28
C SER A 31 -1.09 8.11 -2.99
N CYS A 32 -1.00 6.84 -2.59
CA CYS A 32 -2.17 6.06 -2.22
C CYS A 32 -2.21 5.86 -0.70
N GLY A 33 -3.38 5.52 -0.18
CA GLY A 33 -3.51 5.23 1.24
C GLY A 33 -4.90 4.73 1.58
N LEU A 34 -5.12 4.44 2.85
CA LEU A 34 -6.41 3.96 3.29
C LEU A 34 -7.49 5.00 3.04
N SER A 35 -8.58 4.55 2.47
CA SER A 35 -9.84 5.26 2.64
C SER A 35 -10.34 4.96 4.03
N SER A 36 -10.78 5.99 4.75
CA SER A 36 -11.69 5.80 5.88
C SER A 36 -12.83 4.87 5.43
N VAL A 37 -13.07 3.80 6.19
CA VAL A 37 -14.22 2.93 6.01
C VAL A 37 -15.47 3.79 6.25
N ALA A 38 -16.45 3.73 5.34
CA ALA A 38 -17.69 4.48 5.54
C ALA A 38 -18.43 3.90 6.76
N THR A 39 -19.11 4.75 7.53
CA THR A 39 -19.89 4.33 8.69
C THR A 39 -20.87 3.22 8.29
N GLY A 40 -20.72 2.02 8.87
CA GLY A 40 -21.59 0.87 8.60
C GLY A 40 -21.06 -0.18 7.62
N GLU A 41 -19.86 -0.01 7.07
CA GLU A 41 -19.19 -1.02 6.23
C GLU A 41 -18.26 -1.90 7.10
N ALA A 42 -18.15 -3.19 6.79
CA ALA A 42 -17.31 -4.11 7.57
C ALA A 42 -15.84 -3.66 7.55
N GLU A 43 -15.21 -3.68 8.71
CA GLU A 43 -13.81 -3.30 8.87
C GLU A 43 -12.89 -4.27 8.10
N PRO A 44 -11.88 -3.78 7.36
CA PRO A 44 -11.04 -4.65 6.55
C PRO A 44 -10.19 -5.57 7.43
N THR A 45 -10.30 -6.86 7.20
CA THR A 45 -9.56 -7.90 7.94
C THR A 45 -8.15 -8.15 7.38
N THR A 46 -7.85 -7.58 6.22
CA THR A 46 -6.54 -7.67 5.56
C THR A 46 -6.18 -6.36 4.90
N TYR A 47 -4.94 -5.94 5.10
CA TYR A 47 -4.36 -4.78 4.46
C TYR A 47 -3.33 -5.20 3.41
N LEU A 48 -3.34 -4.48 2.30
CA LEU A 48 -2.34 -4.59 1.25
C LEU A 48 -1.09 -3.80 1.63
N VAL A 49 0.07 -4.41 1.45
CA VAL A 49 1.37 -3.75 1.65
C VAL A 49 2.28 -4.08 0.48
N THR A 50 2.86 -3.08 -0.14
CA THR A 50 3.81 -3.28 -1.24
C THR A 50 5.20 -3.56 -0.64
N ASP A 51 5.87 -4.60 -1.11
CA ASP A 51 7.24 -4.93 -0.66
C ASP A 51 8.26 -4.04 -1.38
N GLY A 52 9.32 -3.67 -0.65
CA GLY A 52 10.39 -2.72 -0.96
C GLY A 52 10.53 -2.24 -2.42
N GLY A 53 10.08 -1.00 -2.70
CA GLY A 53 10.52 -0.22 -3.86
C GLY A 53 9.64 -0.30 -5.11
N LYS A 54 8.63 -1.17 -5.17
CA LYS A 54 7.86 -1.43 -6.40
C LYS A 54 6.53 -0.68 -6.47
N ARG A 55 6.33 0.05 -7.58
CA ARG A 55 5.04 0.68 -7.94
C ARG A 55 3.97 -0.39 -8.13
N VAL A 56 2.76 -0.15 -7.63
CA VAL A 56 1.64 -1.09 -7.72
C VAL A 56 0.55 -0.56 -8.61
N ASN A 57 0.17 -1.36 -9.61
CA ASN A 57 -0.89 -1.01 -10.54
C ASN A 57 -2.26 -1.43 -10.01
N ILE A 58 -3.13 -0.45 -9.79
CA ILE A 58 -4.55 -0.66 -9.53
C ILE A 58 -5.29 -0.64 -10.86
N ARG A 59 -6.00 -1.71 -11.18
CA ARG A 59 -6.67 -1.90 -12.48
C ARG A 59 -8.18 -1.91 -12.35
N ALA A 60 -8.87 -1.55 -13.42
CA ALA A 60 -10.34 -1.53 -13.47
C ALA A 60 -10.98 -2.93 -13.42
N ARG A 61 -10.27 -3.97 -13.85
CA ARG A 61 -10.74 -5.37 -13.88
C ARG A 61 -9.58 -6.31 -13.48
N PRO A 62 -9.87 -7.55 -13.03
CA PRO A 62 -8.85 -8.51 -12.59
C PRO A 62 -8.13 -9.19 -13.78
N ASN A 63 -7.54 -8.39 -14.67
CA ASN A 63 -6.70 -8.87 -15.77
C ASN A 63 -5.67 -7.82 -16.20
N THR A 64 -4.61 -8.26 -16.89
CA THR A 64 -3.47 -7.41 -17.28
C THR A 64 -3.76 -6.46 -18.45
N ARG A 65 -4.86 -6.66 -19.18
CA ARG A 65 -5.31 -5.79 -20.28
C ARG A 65 -6.21 -4.64 -19.82
N ALA A 66 -6.70 -4.70 -18.59
CA ALA A 66 -7.58 -3.69 -18.04
C ALA A 66 -6.84 -2.37 -17.82
N ALA A 67 -7.55 -1.26 -18.00
CA ALA A 67 -7.04 0.08 -17.74
C ALA A 67 -6.47 0.20 -16.31
N ILE A 68 -5.34 0.90 -16.20
CA ILE A 68 -4.73 1.25 -14.93
C ILE A 68 -5.47 2.49 -14.40
N LEU A 69 -6.10 2.35 -13.25
CA LEU A 69 -6.82 3.41 -12.55
C LEU A 69 -5.88 4.30 -11.73
N ALA A 70 -4.84 3.69 -11.16
CA ALA A 70 -3.83 4.38 -10.37
C ALA A 70 -2.52 3.56 -10.35
N VAL A 71 -1.41 4.26 -10.20
CA VAL A 71 -0.10 3.68 -9.92
C VAL A 71 0.30 4.13 -8.53
N CYS A 72 0.20 3.24 -7.54
CA CYS A 72 0.49 3.58 -6.16
C CYS A 72 1.98 3.47 -5.86
N ASP A 73 2.50 4.49 -5.19
CA ASP A 73 3.80 4.43 -4.53
C ASP A 73 3.75 3.57 -3.25
N ASN A 74 4.94 3.24 -2.74
CA ASN A 74 5.10 2.28 -1.66
C ASN A 74 4.38 2.72 -0.38
N GLN A 75 4.07 1.75 0.48
CA GLN A 75 3.51 1.96 1.84
C GLN A 75 2.04 2.38 1.88
N SER A 76 1.36 2.32 0.75
CA SER A 76 -0.08 2.58 0.65
C SER A 76 -0.88 1.38 1.16
N GLU A 77 -1.51 1.54 2.33
CA GLU A 77 -2.45 0.56 2.87
C GLU A 77 -3.78 0.65 2.09
N ALA A 78 -4.36 -0.50 1.70
CA ALA A 78 -5.66 -0.58 1.03
C ALA A 78 -6.55 -1.64 1.67
N ALA A 79 -7.85 -1.36 1.74
CA ALA A 79 -8.84 -2.31 2.21
C ALA A 79 -9.08 -3.37 1.14
N ILE A 80 -9.00 -4.65 1.50
CA ILE A 80 -9.33 -5.76 0.61
C ILE A 80 -10.82 -6.08 0.77
N LEU A 81 -11.57 -5.90 -0.32
CA LEU A 81 -13.01 -6.13 -0.39
C LEU A 81 -13.37 -7.55 -0.89
N GLY A 82 -12.37 -8.32 -1.33
CA GLY A 82 -12.58 -9.65 -1.86
C GLY A 82 -11.47 -10.09 -2.81
N ARG A 83 -11.66 -11.27 -3.42
CA ARG A 83 -10.67 -11.89 -4.31
C ARG A 83 -11.34 -12.44 -5.57
N SER A 84 -10.65 -12.31 -6.70
CA SER A 84 -11.04 -12.88 -7.99
C SER A 84 -9.81 -13.55 -8.61
N GLY A 85 -9.69 -14.87 -8.42
CA GLY A 85 -8.49 -15.64 -8.77
C GLY A 85 -7.23 -15.08 -8.08
N ALA A 86 -6.24 -14.70 -8.89
CA ALA A 86 -4.97 -14.12 -8.43
C ALA A 86 -5.04 -12.60 -8.13
N TRP A 87 -6.23 -12.00 -8.16
CA TRP A 87 -6.43 -10.56 -7.97
C TRP A 87 -7.20 -10.27 -6.70
N TYR A 88 -6.77 -9.25 -5.96
CA TYR A 88 -7.53 -8.68 -4.84
C TYR A 88 -8.37 -7.52 -5.36
N ARG A 89 -9.65 -7.49 -4.97
CA ARG A 89 -10.51 -6.32 -5.12
C ARG A 89 -10.20 -5.39 -3.95
N VAL A 90 -9.83 -4.15 -4.23
CA VAL A 90 -9.36 -3.21 -3.22
C VAL A 90 -10.09 -1.87 -3.28
N ARG A 91 -10.17 -1.21 -2.12
CA ARG A 91 -10.60 0.17 -1.97
C ARG A 91 -9.52 1.00 -1.32
N LEU A 92 -9.21 2.14 -1.93
CA LEU A 92 -8.15 3.04 -1.47
C LEU A 92 -8.48 4.50 -1.80
N ALA A 93 -7.82 5.40 -1.08
CA ALA A 93 -7.79 6.82 -1.38
C ALA A 93 -6.55 7.15 -2.21
N LEU A 94 -6.73 7.94 -3.28
CA LEU A 94 -5.67 8.63 -3.98
C LEU A 94 -5.52 10.02 -3.37
N ARG A 95 -4.27 10.47 -3.23
CA ARG A 95 -3.87 11.77 -2.67
C ARG A 95 -4.56 12.04 -1.32
N PRO A 96 -4.46 11.12 -0.34
CA PRO A 96 -5.21 11.20 0.92
C PRO A 96 -4.91 12.49 1.71
N ASN A 97 -3.73 13.08 1.52
CA ASN A 97 -3.29 14.29 2.20
C ASN A 97 -3.62 15.59 1.43
N GLN A 98 -4.37 15.51 0.33
CA GLN A 98 -4.78 16.65 -0.49
C GLN A 98 -6.30 16.67 -0.63
N PRO A 99 -7.05 17.29 0.30
CA PRO A 99 -8.51 17.18 0.39
C PRO A 99 -9.25 17.54 -0.91
N ALA A 100 -8.78 18.56 -1.64
CA ALA A 100 -9.40 19.01 -2.89
C ALA A 100 -9.21 18.01 -4.05
N GLU A 101 -8.19 17.15 -3.99
CA GLU A 101 -7.86 16.17 -5.03
C GLU A 101 -8.11 14.73 -4.59
N ARG A 102 -8.56 14.53 -3.34
CA ARG A 102 -8.77 13.22 -2.75
C ARG A 102 -9.86 12.47 -3.52
N ARG A 103 -9.53 11.27 -3.98
CA ARG A 103 -10.47 10.39 -4.70
C ARG A 103 -10.48 9.00 -4.09
N ILE A 104 -11.65 8.44 -3.88
CA ILE A 104 -11.80 7.03 -3.48
C ILE A 104 -12.00 6.19 -4.72
N ILE A 105 -11.19 5.14 -4.89
CA ILE A 105 -11.31 4.23 -6.02
C ILE A 105 -11.51 2.80 -5.54
N ASN A 106 -12.27 2.03 -6.34
CA ASN A 106 -12.34 0.58 -6.25
C ASN A 106 -11.63 -0.01 -7.46
N GLY A 107 -10.74 -0.97 -7.25
CA GLY A 107 -9.99 -1.57 -8.34
C GLY A 107 -9.44 -2.95 -7.99
N TYR A 108 -8.53 -3.42 -8.81
CA TYR A 108 -7.93 -4.74 -8.70
C TYR A 108 -6.41 -4.66 -8.72
N VAL A 109 -5.78 -5.48 -7.88
CA VAL A 109 -4.33 -5.59 -7.79
C VAL A 109 -3.94 -7.04 -7.79
N HIS A 110 -2.95 -7.38 -8.61
CA HIS A 110 -2.46 -8.75 -8.71
C HIS A 110 -1.63 -9.11 -7.48
N GLN A 111 -1.83 -10.32 -6.94
CA GLN A 111 -1.16 -10.80 -5.73
C GLN A 111 0.37 -10.77 -5.80
N SER A 112 0.97 -10.88 -6.99
CA SER A 112 2.44 -10.82 -7.14
C SER A 112 3.04 -9.43 -6.91
N GLN A 113 2.22 -8.38 -6.89
CA GLN A 113 2.67 -7.00 -6.67
C GLN A 113 2.64 -6.62 -5.18
N VAL A 114 2.08 -7.47 -4.32
CA VAL A 114 1.73 -7.09 -2.94
C VAL A 114 1.98 -8.22 -1.95
N SER A 115 2.26 -7.83 -0.72
CA SER A 115 2.21 -8.68 0.47
C SER A 115 0.95 -8.37 1.25
N LEU A 116 0.44 -9.39 1.95
CA LEU A 116 -0.70 -9.24 2.83
C LEU A 116 -0.26 -9.12 4.28
N ARG A 117 -0.97 -8.28 5.03
CA ARG A 117 -0.93 -8.28 6.49
C ARG A 117 -2.33 -8.56 7.04
N HIS A 118 -2.41 -9.54 7.92
CA HIS A 118 -3.66 -9.93 8.55
C HIS A 118 -3.92 -9.11 9.80
N VAL A 119 -5.19 -8.79 10.01
CA VAL A 119 -5.66 -8.19 11.25
C VAL A 119 -6.01 -9.29 12.24
N TYR A 120 -5.62 -9.05 13.48
CA TYR A 120 -5.95 -9.83 14.64
C TYR A 120 -6.70 -8.96 15.63
N THR A 121 -7.45 -9.61 16.50
CA THR A 121 -8.08 -8.98 17.65
C THR A 121 -7.41 -9.51 18.91
N VAL A 122 -7.08 -8.62 19.84
CA VAL A 122 -6.65 -9.00 21.18
C VAL A 122 -7.73 -9.84 21.82
N HIS A 123 -7.33 -11.03 22.27
CA HIS A 123 -8.21 -12.01 22.89
C HIS A 123 -7.40 -12.82 23.90
N SER A 124 -7.38 -12.36 25.15
CA SER A 124 -6.68 -12.98 26.26
C SER A 124 -7.63 -13.33 27.40
N ALA A 125 -7.34 -14.41 28.14
CA ALA A 125 -8.09 -14.79 29.34
C ALA A 125 -8.06 -13.68 30.41
N ASP A 126 -6.97 -12.90 30.47
CA ASP A 126 -6.79 -11.80 31.44
C ASP A 126 -7.51 -10.50 31.03
N GLY A 127 -8.42 -10.58 30.03
CA GLY A 127 -9.15 -9.43 29.47
C GLY A 127 -8.30 -8.45 28.66
N SER A 128 -6.99 -8.66 28.56
CA SER A 128 -6.05 -7.76 27.89
C SER A 128 -4.74 -8.45 27.51
N ALA A 129 -4.03 -7.89 26.54
CA ALA A 129 -2.70 -8.32 26.15
C ALA A 129 -1.66 -7.21 26.34
N ASN A 130 -0.44 -7.61 26.69
CA ASN A 130 0.70 -6.71 26.74
C ASN A 130 1.43 -6.75 25.40
N ILE A 131 1.59 -5.59 24.76
CA ILE A 131 2.50 -5.42 23.64
C ILE A 131 3.85 -5.00 24.21
N ARG A 132 4.91 -5.71 23.84
CA ARG A 132 6.24 -5.60 24.45
C ARG A 132 7.30 -5.16 23.46
N ARG A 133 8.37 -4.53 23.95
CA ARG A 133 9.46 -4.04 23.08
C ARG A 133 10.26 -5.17 22.44
N LYS A 134 10.38 -6.31 23.12
CA LYS A 134 11.03 -7.54 22.65
C LYS A 134 10.11 -8.73 22.88
N ALA A 135 10.33 -9.80 22.10
CA ALA A 135 9.69 -11.08 22.34
C ALA A 135 10.13 -11.64 23.71
N GLY A 136 9.18 -11.88 24.60
CA GLY A 136 9.43 -12.47 25.91
C GLY A 136 8.68 -11.78 27.07
N ASN A 137 8.30 -12.57 28.08
CA ASN A 137 7.45 -12.13 29.20
C ASN A 137 8.10 -11.08 30.11
N ARG A 138 9.44 -11.00 30.13
CA ARG A 138 10.21 -10.06 30.96
C ARG A 138 10.55 -8.75 30.23
N SER A 139 10.17 -8.61 28.96
CA SER A 139 10.46 -7.40 28.21
C SER A 139 9.57 -6.24 28.66
N GLY A 140 10.14 -5.03 28.68
CA GLY A 140 9.42 -3.80 28.92
C GLY A 140 8.22 -3.64 27.98
N MET A 141 7.15 -3.11 28.53
CA MET A 141 5.88 -2.93 27.82
C MET A 141 5.92 -1.67 26.95
N VAL A 142 5.32 -1.78 25.77
CA VAL A 142 4.90 -0.64 24.95
C VAL A 142 3.53 -0.16 25.43
N GLY A 143 2.65 -1.11 25.79
CA GLY A 143 1.35 -0.82 26.37
C GLY A 143 0.57 -2.09 26.72
N ARG A 144 -0.58 -1.91 27.39
CA ARG A 144 -1.57 -2.95 27.69
C ARG A 144 -2.86 -2.61 26.97
N PHE A 145 -3.40 -3.57 26.23
CA PHE A 145 -4.53 -3.37 25.33
C PHE A 145 -5.65 -4.34 25.67
N ALA A 146 -6.87 -3.85 25.79
CA ALA A 146 -8.04 -4.67 26.14
C ALA A 146 -8.42 -5.64 25.01
N ASN A 147 -9.12 -6.71 25.36
CA ASN A 147 -9.77 -7.59 24.38
C ASN A 147 -10.64 -6.76 23.43
N GLY A 148 -10.69 -7.14 22.16
CA GLY A 148 -11.35 -6.36 21.11
C GLY A 148 -10.44 -5.34 20.42
N THR A 149 -9.27 -5.02 20.99
CA THR A 149 -8.31 -4.14 20.31
C THR A 149 -7.80 -4.79 19.03
N ARG A 150 -7.91 -4.09 17.89
CA ARG A 150 -7.43 -4.57 16.59
C ARG A 150 -5.94 -4.29 16.42
N VAL A 151 -5.21 -5.28 15.91
CA VAL A 151 -3.77 -5.20 15.66
C VAL A 151 -3.44 -5.82 14.31
N ILE A 152 -2.45 -5.28 13.61
CA ILE A 152 -2.00 -5.79 12.32
C ILE A 152 -0.65 -6.50 12.47
N GLU A 153 -0.52 -7.72 11.94
CA GLU A 153 0.73 -8.50 12.03
C GLU A 153 1.77 -8.08 10.99
N PHE A 154 3.03 -8.07 11.40
CA PHE A 154 4.23 -7.96 10.56
C PHE A 154 4.95 -9.31 10.54
N PRO A 155 4.55 -10.25 9.67
CA PRO A 155 4.99 -11.64 9.74
C PRO A 155 6.51 -11.79 9.59
N ALA A 156 7.16 -10.95 8.78
CA ALA A 156 8.61 -10.94 8.61
C ALA A 156 9.41 -10.67 9.90
N LYS A 157 8.78 -10.11 10.95
CA LYS A 157 9.40 -9.78 12.24
C LYS A 157 9.07 -10.77 13.36
N ARG A 158 8.32 -11.84 13.05
CA ARG A 158 7.86 -12.84 14.01
C ARG A 158 9.03 -13.57 14.67
N LYS A 159 8.90 -13.90 15.96
CA LYS A 159 9.92 -14.59 16.76
C LYS A 159 9.29 -15.71 17.57
N GLY A 160 9.36 -16.94 17.06
CA GLY A 160 8.71 -18.11 17.67
C GLY A 160 7.21 -17.88 17.88
N ASN A 161 6.76 -17.95 19.13
CA ASN A 161 5.36 -17.71 19.50
C ASN A 161 4.98 -16.23 19.64
N TRP A 162 5.88 -15.29 19.33
CA TRP A 162 5.63 -13.85 19.43
C TRP A 162 5.44 -13.21 18.07
N HIS A 163 4.29 -12.57 17.89
CA HIS A 163 3.93 -11.82 16.70
C HIS A 163 4.35 -10.38 16.88
N PHE A 164 5.00 -9.79 15.89
CA PHE A 164 5.24 -8.35 15.88
C PHE A 164 4.01 -7.68 15.27
N VAL A 165 3.40 -6.75 16.00
CA VAL A 165 2.13 -6.13 15.64
C VAL A 165 2.19 -4.62 15.78
N GLY A 166 1.35 -3.93 15.04
CA GLY A 166 1.01 -2.52 15.24
C GLY A 166 -0.45 -2.39 15.68
N VAL A 167 -0.75 -1.49 16.62
CA VAL A 167 -2.14 -1.24 17.04
C VAL A 167 -2.85 -0.36 16.03
N ILE A 168 -4.03 -0.82 15.61
CA ILE A 168 -4.93 -0.07 14.73
C ILE A 168 -5.76 0.87 15.61
N GLY A 169 -5.63 2.17 15.37
CA GLY A 169 -6.38 3.19 16.09
C GLY A 169 -7.86 3.25 15.66
N ARG A 170 -8.64 4.12 16.33
CA ARG A 170 -10.09 4.31 16.11
C ARG A 170 -10.49 4.59 14.66
N TRP A 171 -9.56 5.11 13.85
CA TRP A 171 -9.79 5.49 12.46
C TRP A 171 -9.29 4.45 11.44
N GLY A 172 -8.96 3.23 11.88
CA GLY A 172 -8.42 2.19 10.99
C GLY A 172 -6.95 2.40 10.61
N ILE A 173 -6.28 3.41 11.19
CA ILE A 173 -4.89 3.75 10.90
C ILE A 173 -3.98 3.10 11.95
N VAL A 174 -2.90 2.45 11.48
CA VAL A 174 -1.87 1.92 12.38
C VAL A 174 -1.13 3.07 13.04
N THR A 175 -1.12 3.07 14.37
CA THR A 175 -0.46 4.12 15.14
C THR A 175 1.04 3.86 15.24
N SER A 176 1.88 4.80 14.78
CA SER A 176 3.36 4.73 14.85
C SER A 176 3.88 4.49 16.28
N ALA A 177 3.11 4.87 17.30
CA ALA A 177 3.47 4.75 18.71
C ALA A 177 3.41 3.32 19.28
N TYR A 178 2.58 2.43 18.70
CA TYR A 178 2.23 1.16 19.34
C TYR A 178 2.62 -0.05 18.50
N TYR A 179 3.92 -0.19 18.24
CA TYR A 179 4.52 -1.36 17.63
C TYR A 179 5.26 -2.21 18.67
N GLY A 180 5.05 -3.52 18.63
CA GLY A 180 5.79 -4.43 19.49
C GLY A 180 5.38 -5.89 19.36
N TYR A 181 5.81 -6.71 20.30
CA TYR A 181 5.58 -8.14 20.34
C TYR A 181 4.41 -8.51 21.25
N VAL A 182 3.48 -9.30 20.74
CA VAL A 182 2.39 -9.92 21.50
C VAL A 182 2.49 -11.44 21.37
N HIS A 183 2.16 -12.17 22.44
CA HIS A 183 2.18 -13.63 22.39
C HIS A 183 0.98 -14.17 21.59
N LYS A 184 1.19 -15.19 20.76
CA LYS A 184 0.16 -15.73 19.85
C LYS A 184 -1.11 -16.21 20.56
N SER A 185 -1.03 -16.57 21.84
CA SER A 185 -2.19 -17.01 22.62
C SER A 185 -3.09 -15.86 23.08
N GLN A 186 -2.67 -14.61 22.88
CA GLN A 186 -3.39 -13.41 23.31
C GLN A 186 -4.03 -12.65 22.15
N ILE A 187 -4.00 -13.23 20.96
CA ILE A 187 -4.58 -12.68 19.73
C ILE A 187 -5.29 -13.78 18.96
N ARG A 188 -6.35 -13.41 18.23
CA ARG A 188 -7.06 -14.29 17.30
C ARG A 188 -7.21 -13.61 15.95
N PRO A 189 -7.07 -14.33 14.81
CA PRO A 189 -7.35 -13.74 13.51
C PRO A 189 -8.75 -13.16 13.49
N GLU A 190 -8.91 -11.97 12.91
CA GLU A 190 -10.24 -11.45 12.62
C GLU A 190 -10.83 -12.33 11.50
N ALA A 191 -11.91 -13.04 11.77
CA ALA A 191 -12.54 -13.88 10.76
C ALA A 191 -13.10 -12.96 9.66
N GLY A 192 -12.72 -13.20 8.40
CA GLY A 192 -13.38 -12.55 7.27
C GLY A 192 -14.85 -12.94 7.26
N GLN A 193 -15.74 -11.96 7.18
CA GLN A 193 -17.13 -12.17 6.82
C GLN A 193 -17.25 -12.56 5.34
#